data_AF-A0A430Q0T4-F1
#
_entry.id   AF-A0A430Q0T4-F1
#
_cell.length_a   1.000
_cell.length_b   1.000
_cell.length_c   1.000
_cell.angle_alpha   90.00
_cell.angle_beta   90.00
_cell.angle_gamma   90.00
#
_symmetry.space_group_name_H-M   'P 1'
#
loop_
_entity.id
_entity.type
_entity.pdbx_description
1 polymer ?
#
loop_
_entity_poly.entity_id
_entity_poly.type
_entity_poly.pdbx_seq_one_letter_code
_entity_poly.pdbx_strand_id
1 'polypeptide(L)'
;MINLPLGPLKPEELLVAIHLLEFAKDPSAPPSSNEGKSTKPYVNLQSILHACRVCFAERRLFTQERLSVAIGQLLEQPVLPTLFMRTVMQALALHPRLAGYVINVLVRLIRKQVWKSEKLWDGFIRCCAKTRPQSYQVLLQLPPDRLEAVFQWEPAMRGQVRRYVENFSSAQVSNTDE
;
A
#
# COMPACT_ATOMS: atom_id res chain seq x y z
N MET A 1 -10.63 25.94 0.52
CA MET A 1 -11.97 25.39 0.84
C MET A 1 -12.34 24.41 -0.26
N ILE A 2 -12.51 23.14 0.05
CA ILE A 2 -12.93 22.13 -0.94
C ILE A 2 -14.45 22.05 -0.85
N ASN A 3 -15.14 22.68 -1.81
CA ASN A 3 -16.58 22.51 -2.00
C ASN A 3 -16.79 21.22 -2.79
N LEU A 4 -17.00 20.10 -2.08
CA LEU A 4 -17.57 18.89 -2.64
C LEU A 4 -19.07 18.88 -2.29
N PRO A 5 -19.99 18.58 -3.22
CA PRO A 5 -21.41 18.50 -2.90
C PRO A 5 -21.61 17.41 -1.85
N LEU A 6 -22.15 17.79 -0.68
CA LEU A 6 -22.44 16.91 0.45
C LEU A 6 -23.57 15.93 0.11
N GLY A 7 -23.27 14.95 -0.73
CA GLY A 7 -23.95 13.66 -0.71
C GLY A 7 -23.55 12.88 0.56
N PRO A 8 -24.24 11.78 0.91
CA PRO A 8 -23.82 10.94 2.03
C PRO A 8 -22.40 10.44 1.79
N LEU A 9 -21.50 10.69 2.74
CA LEU A 9 -20.11 10.24 2.69
C LEU A 9 -20.08 8.72 2.45
N LYS A 10 -19.51 8.30 1.32
CA LYS A 10 -19.46 6.88 0.98
C LYS A 10 -18.43 6.17 1.86
N PRO A 11 -18.57 4.85 2.12
CA PRO A 11 -17.61 4.13 2.97
C PRO A 11 -16.17 4.24 2.48
N GLU A 12 -15.92 4.15 1.18
CA GLU A 12 -14.60 4.33 0.59
C GLU A 12 -14.02 5.72 0.86
N GLU A 13 -14.82 6.78 0.73
CA GLU A 13 -14.43 8.15 1.00
C GLU A 13 -14.12 8.37 2.49
N LEU A 14 -14.89 7.72 3.38
CA LEU A 14 -14.62 7.72 4.82
C LEU A 14 -13.27 7.08 5.14
N LEU A 15 -12.95 5.92 4.55
CA LEU A 15 -11.66 5.26 4.79
C LEU A 15 -10.50 6.11 4.27
N VAL A 16 -10.67 6.77 3.12
CA VAL A 16 -9.67 7.72 2.61
C VAL A 16 -9.50 8.89 3.58
N ALA A 17 -10.59 9.53 3.99
CA ALA A 17 -10.56 10.65 4.91
C ALA A 17 -9.87 10.29 6.25
N ILE A 18 -10.15 9.11 6.80
CA ILE A 18 -9.50 8.60 8.02
C ILE A 18 -7.98 8.55 7.86
N HIS A 19 -7.47 8.03 6.74
CA HIS A 19 -6.02 8.00 6.50
C HIS A 19 -5.43 9.41 6.39
N LEU A 20 -6.14 10.33 5.73
CA LEU A 20 -5.69 11.69 5.51
C LEU A 20 -5.68 12.54 6.79
N LEU A 21 -6.31 12.09 7.87
CA LEU A 21 -6.16 12.71 9.20
C LEU A 21 -4.69 12.72 9.67
N GLU A 22 -3.83 11.84 9.15
CA GLU A 22 -2.39 11.85 9.41
C GLU A 22 -1.74 13.20 9.06
N PHE A 23 -2.29 13.89 8.07
CA PHE A 23 -1.78 15.18 7.58
C PHE A 23 -2.63 16.38 8.03
N ALA A 24 -3.63 16.16 8.88
CA ALA A 24 -4.48 17.22 9.37
C ALA A 24 -3.68 18.18 10.28
N LYS A 25 -3.96 19.48 10.14
CA LYS A 25 -3.46 20.52 11.04
C LYS A 25 -4.50 20.82 12.11
N ASP A 26 -4.03 21.27 13.27
CA ASP A 26 -4.91 21.72 14.34
C ASP A 26 -5.68 22.98 13.89
N PRO A 27 -7.02 22.94 13.81
CA PRO A 27 -7.83 24.08 13.39
C PRO A 27 -7.86 25.21 14.42
N SER A 28 -7.49 24.93 15.68
CA SER A 28 -7.42 25.91 16.77
C SER A 28 -6.04 26.57 16.91
N ALA A 29 -5.05 26.11 16.15
CA ALA A 29 -3.71 26.69 16.19
C ALA A 29 -3.72 28.11 15.59
N PRO A 30 -3.06 29.09 16.25
CA PRO A 30 -3.00 30.45 15.75
C PRO A 30 -2.29 30.52 14.38
N PRO A 31 -2.71 31.42 13.47
CA PRO A 31 -2.25 31.45 12.08
C PRO A 31 -0.76 31.77 11.86
N SER A 32 0.05 32.03 12.89
CA SER A 32 1.52 32.03 12.76
C SER A 32 2.22 32.09 14.12
N SER A 33 3.13 31.14 14.37
CA SER A 33 4.47 31.38 14.95
C SER A 33 5.23 30.06 14.93
N ASN A 34 6.28 30.00 14.11
CA ASN A 34 7.14 28.84 13.83
C ASN A 34 6.46 27.63 13.15
N GLU A 35 6.41 27.68 11.81
CA GLU A 35 6.12 26.53 10.92
C GLU A 35 7.12 25.35 11.03
N GLY A 36 7.96 25.30 12.07
CA GLY A 36 9.11 24.39 12.15
C GLY A 36 9.19 23.48 13.37
N LYS A 37 8.23 23.46 14.31
CA LYS A 37 8.48 22.71 15.57
C LYS A 37 7.30 22.18 16.39
N SER A 38 6.11 21.99 15.81
CA SER A 38 5.17 21.05 16.44
C SER A 38 5.49 19.64 15.95
N THR A 39 6.29 18.91 16.72
CA THR A 39 6.66 17.51 16.45
C THR A 39 5.51 16.53 16.66
N LYS A 40 4.40 16.98 17.25
CA LYS A 40 3.26 16.12 17.56
C LYS A 40 2.17 16.27 16.47
N PRO A 41 1.77 15.18 15.81
CA PRO A 41 0.67 15.23 14.85
C PRO A 41 -0.64 15.59 15.57
N TYR A 42 -1.51 16.36 14.90
CA TYR A 42 -2.82 16.75 15.42
C TYR A 42 -3.70 15.52 15.72
N VAL A 43 -3.71 14.55 14.80
CA VAL A 43 -4.32 13.23 15.01
C VAL A 43 -3.22 12.18 15.09
N ASN A 44 -3.16 11.46 16.19
CA ASN A 44 -2.14 10.41 16.36
C ASN A 44 -2.45 9.17 15.50
N LEU A 45 -1.39 8.45 15.11
CA LEU A 45 -1.49 7.29 14.22
C LEU A 45 -2.31 6.12 14.82
N GLN A 46 -2.36 5.98 16.15
CA GLN A 46 -3.11 4.91 16.81
C GLN A 46 -4.62 5.13 16.71
N SER A 47 -5.08 6.38 16.79
CA SER A 47 -6.48 6.75 16.57
C SER A 47 -6.91 6.45 15.14
N ILE A 48 -6.07 6.79 14.16
CA ILE A 48 -6.32 6.47 12.74
C ILE A 48 -6.40 4.96 12.54
N LEU A 49 -5.44 4.22 13.11
CA LEU A 49 -5.41 2.76 13.06
C LEU A 49 -6.67 2.14 13.67
N HIS A 50 -7.14 2.66 14.81
CA HIS A 50 -8.36 2.19 15.45
C HIS A 50 -9.58 2.43 14.55
N ALA A 51 -9.73 3.63 13.99
CA ALA A 51 -10.82 3.96 13.07
C ALA A 51 -10.81 3.06 11.83
N CYS A 52 -9.64 2.81 11.23
CA CYS A 52 -9.53 1.85 10.12
C CYS A 52 -10.02 0.44 10.53
N ARG A 53 -9.71 -0.04 11.74
CA ARG A 53 -10.18 -1.35 12.22
C ARG A 53 -11.71 -1.41 12.32
N VAL A 54 -12.33 -0.33 12.80
CA VAL A 54 -13.80 -0.22 12.85
C VAL A 54 -14.39 -0.29 11.44
N CYS A 55 -13.82 0.44 10.47
CA CYS A 55 -14.25 0.33 9.06
C CYS A 55 -14.19 -1.12 8.55
N PHE A 56 -13.07 -1.80 8.75
CA PHE A 56 -12.92 -3.19 8.28
C PHE A 56 -13.78 -4.22 9.03
N ALA A 57 -14.30 -3.89 10.22
CA ALA A 57 -15.28 -4.73 10.92
C ALA A 57 -16.65 -4.69 10.22
N GLU A 58 -16.99 -3.56 9.60
CA GLU A 58 -18.25 -3.34 8.86
C GLU A 58 -18.19 -3.92 7.43
N ARG A 59 -18.03 -5.24 7.33
CA ARG A 59 -17.82 -5.97 6.05
C ARG A 59 -18.91 -5.74 5.00
N ARG A 60 -20.14 -5.43 5.43
CA ARG A 60 -21.26 -5.11 4.52
C ARG A 60 -21.08 -3.75 3.83
N LEU A 61 -20.45 -2.81 4.52
CA LEU A 61 -20.21 -1.46 4.00
C LEU A 61 -18.90 -1.37 3.22
N PHE A 62 -17.87 -2.08 3.67
CA PHE A 62 -16.53 -2.09 3.07
C PHE A 62 -16.33 -3.34 2.20
N THR A 63 -17.03 -3.34 1.06
CA THR A 63 -16.95 -4.42 0.07
C THR A 63 -15.61 -4.41 -0.66
N GLN A 64 -15.32 -5.50 -1.38
CA GLN A 64 -14.15 -5.62 -2.26
C GLN A 64 -13.99 -4.42 -3.21
N GLU A 65 -15.08 -3.99 -3.85
CA GLU A 65 -15.10 -2.87 -4.79
C GLU A 65 -14.73 -1.56 -4.09
N ARG A 66 -15.41 -1.24 -2.99
CA ARG A 66 -15.18 -0.01 -2.23
C ARG A 66 -13.77 0.08 -1.65
N LEU A 67 -13.25 -1.04 -1.15
CA LEU A 67 -11.87 -1.12 -0.66
C LEU A 67 -10.86 -0.89 -1.80
N SER A 68 -11.13 -1.43 -3.00
CA SER A 68 -10.28 -1.18 -4.17
C SER A 68 -10.30 0.30 -4.59
N VAL A 69 -11.46 0.95 -4.51
CA VAL A 69 -11.58 2.40 -4.78
C VAL A 69 -10.79 3.21 -3.76
N ALA A 70 -10.96 2.92 -2.46
CA ALA A 70 -10.23 3.61 -1.40
C ALA A 70 -8.71 3.44 -1.53
N ILE A 71 -8.23 2.20 -1.78
CA ILE A 71 -6.80 1.94 -2.01
C ILE A 71 -6.30 2.72 -3.23
N GLY A 72 -7.07 2.76 -4.32
CA GLY A 72 -6.72 3.53 -5.51
C GLY A 72 -6.57 5.02 -5.21
N GLN A 73 -7.56 5.62 -4.53
CA GLN A 73 -7.53 7.03 -4.17
C GLN A 73 -6.39 7.40 -3.21
N LEU A 74 -6.07 6.52 -2.26
CA LEU A 74 -4.91 6.71 -1.37
C LEU A 74 -3.59 6.61 -2.13
N LEU A 75 -3.50 5.72 -3.11
CA LEU A 75 -2.31 5.54 -3.94
C LEU A 75 -2.03 6.77 -4.82
N GLU A 76 -3.06 7.51 -5.24
CA GLU A 76 -2.90 8.77 -5.99
C GLU A 76 -2.38 9.93 -5.13
N GLN A 77 -2.41 9.83 -3.79
CA GLN A 77 -1.96 10.93 -2.93
C GLN A 77 -0.47 11.25 -3.17
N PRO A 78 -0.08 12.54 -3.12
CA PRO A 78 1.31 12.95 -3.34
C PRO A 78 2.23 12.35 -2.28
N VAL A 79 1.78 12.33 -1.02
CA VAL A 79 2.44 11.63 0.10
C VAL A 79 1.55 10.45 0.50
N LEU A 80 2.12 9.25 0.51
CA LEU A 80 1.40 8.04 0.87
C LEU A 80 1.22 7.98 2.40
N PRO A 81 0.00 7.78 2.92
CA PRO A 81 -0.21 7.64 4.37
C PRO A 81 0.54 6.44 4.94
N THR A 82 1.04 6.56 6.16
CA THR A 82 1.86 5.54 6.84
C THR A 82 1.13 4.19 6.94
N LEU A 83 -0.20 4.19 7.09
CA LEU A 83 -1.00 2.96 7.22
C LEU A 83 -1.44 2.33 5.90
N PHE A 84 -1.03 2.90 4.75
CA PHE A 84 -1.46 2.43 3.43
C PHE A 84 -1.24 0.93 3.22
N MET A 85 -0.03 0.42 3.45
CA MET A 85 0.27 -1.00 3.24
C MET A 85 -0.54 -1.91 4.17
N ARG A 86 -0.82 -1.45 5.39
CA ARG A 86 -1.68 -2.20 6.31
C ARG A 86 -3.09 -2.35 5.73
N THR A 87 -3.64 -1.28 5.17
CA THR A 87 -4.96 -1.28 4.52
C THR A 87 -4.98 -2.21 3.30
N VAL A 88 -3.93 -2.19 2.47
CA VAL A 88 -3.79 -3.13 1.34
C VAL A 88 -3.78 -4.59 1.83
N MET A 89 -2.95 -4.89 2.85
CA MET A 89 -2.85 -6.25 3.38
C MET A 89 -4.15 -6.72 4.05
N GLN A 90 -4.86 -5.83 4.76
CA GLN A 90 -6.11 -6.15 5.41
C GLN A 90 -7.25 -6.37 4.41
N ALA A 91 -7.31 -5.55 3.36
CA ALA A 91 -8.26 -5.75 2.25
C ALA A 91 -8.00 -7.07 1.52
N LEU A 92 -6.73 -7.41 1.25
CA LEU A 92 -6.37 -8.68 0.62
C LEU A 92 -6.76 -9.89 1.49
N ALA A 93 -6.53 -9.81 2.80
CA ALA A 93 -6.90 -10.88 3.73
C ALA A 93 -8.42 -11.08 3.81
N LEU A 94 -9.19 -10.00 3.74
CA LEU A 94 -10.65 -10.05 3.75
C LEU A 94 -11.23 -10.50 2.39
N HIS A 95 -10.58 -10.12 1.29
CA HIS A 95 -11.03 -10.39 -0.08
C HIS A 95 -9.86 -10.88 -0.95
N PRO A 96 -9.54 -12.20 -0.92
CA PRO A 96 -8.44 -12.77 -1.68
C PRO A 96 -8.51 -12.54 -3.20
N ARG A 97 -9.70 -12.30 -3.75
CA ARG A 97 -9.91 -11.93 -5.16
C ARG A 97 -9.23 -10.62 -5.55
N LEU A 98 -8.80 -9.80 -4.60
CA LEU A 98 -8.01 -8.59 -4.85
C LEU A 98 -6.55 -8.89 -5.22
N ALA A 99 -6.08 -10.14 -5.18
CA ALA A 99 -4.67 -10.48 -5.41
C ALA A 99 -4.10 -9.82 -6.69
N GLY A 100 -4.78 -9.94 -7.83
CA GLY A 100 -4.34 -9.31 -9.09
C GLY A 100 -4.29 -7.77 -9.02
N TYR A 101 -5.30 -7.15 -8.40
CA TYR A 101 -5.31 -5.70 -8.16
C TYR A 101 -4.15 -5.27 -7.25
N VAL A 102 -3.87 -6.04 -6.19
CA VAL A 102 -2.77 -5.76 -5.26
C VAL A 102 -1.41 -5.87 -5.96
N ILE A 103 -1.21 -6.82 -6.88
CA ILE A 103 0.01 -6.86 -7.71
C ILE A 103 0.21 -5.54 -8.47
N ASN A 104 -0.84 -5.00 -9.08
CA ASN A 104 -0.77 -3.70 -9.76
C ASN A 104 -0.46 -2.55 -8.80
N VAL A 105 -1.02 -2.57 -7.59
CA VAL A 105 -0.68 -1.60 -6.53
C VAL A 105 0.82 -1.68 -6.18
N LEU A 106 1.36 -2.89 -5.99
CA LEU A 106 2.78 -3.08 -5.66
C LEU A 106 3.70 -2.55 -6.77
N VAL A 107 3.39 -2.78 -8.04
CA VAL A 107 4.15 -2.19 -9.17
C VAL A 107 4.17 -0.66 -9.10
N ARG A 108 3.02 -0.04 -8.81
CA ARG A 108 2.92 1.42 -8.70
C ARG A 108 3.68 1.98 -7.49
N LEU A 109 3.78 1.22 -6.40
CA LEU A 109 4.55 1.59 -5.21
C LEU A 109 6.06 1.66 -5.48
N ILE A 110 6.58 0.84 -6.40
CA ILE A 110 7.99 0.95 -6.83
C ILE A 110 8.25 2.32 -7.47
N ARG A 111 7.35 2.78 -8.34
CA ARG A 111 7.46 4.11 -8.97
C ARG A 111 7.40 5.25 -7.95
N LYS A 112 6.65 5.05 -6.86
CA LYS A 112 6.60 5.98 -5.71
C LYS A 112 7.75 5.82 -4.73
N GLN A 113 8.73 4.96 -5.01
CA GLN A 113 9.90 4.72 -4.16
C GLN A 113 9.51 4.38 -2.72
N VAL A 114 8.59 3.42 -2.57
CA VAL A 114 8.02 3.00 -1.28
C VAL A 114 9.06 2.71 -0.19
N TRP A 115 10.28 2.34 -0.57
CA TRP A 115 11.43 2.14 0.31
C TRP A 115 11.91 3.39 1.06
N LYS A 116 11.47 4.60 0.69
CA LYS A 116 11.79 5.84 1.44
C LYS A 116 11.12 5.90 2.82
N SER A 117 10.10 5.09 3.07
CA SER A 117 9.45 4.96 4.37
C SER A 117 9.60 3.55 4.88
N GLU A 118 10.31 3.37 6.00
CA GLU A 118 10.56 2.04 6.58
C GLU A 118 9.27 1.26 6.85
N LYS A 119 8.23 1.94 7.35
CA LYS A 119 6.94 1.32 7.66
C LYS A 119 6.21 0.82 6.41
N LEU A 120 6.23 1.62 5.34
CA LEU A 120 5.64 1.22 4.07
C LEU A 120 6.48 0.15 3.39
N TRP A 121 7.80 0.21 3.53
CA TRP A 121 8.72 -0.77 2.98
C TRP A 121 8.55 -2.16 3.61
N ASP A 122 8.49 -2.25 4.94
CA ASP A 122 8.20 -3.51 5.64
C ASP A 122 6.86 -4.10 5.19
N GLY A 123 5.83 -3.25 5.08
CA GLY A 123 4.52 -3.66 4.55
C GLY A 123 4.59 -4.16 3.10
N PHE A 124 5.36 -3.48 2.24
CA PHE A 124 5.58 -3.88 0.85
C PHE A 124 6.20 -5.28 0.76
N ILE A 125 7.29 -5.53 1.49
CA ILE A 125 7.98 -6.83 1.48
C ILE A 125 7.04 -7.94 1.96
N ARG A 126 6.34 -7.71 3.09
CA ARG A 126 5.35 -8.69 3.62
C ARG A 126 4.23 -8.97 2.63
N CYS A 127 3.78 -7.95 1.90
CA CYS A 127 2.75 -8.12 0.89
C CYS A 127 3.26 -8.95 -0.29
N CYS A 128 4.45 -8.66 -0.82
CA CYS A 128 5.12 -9.49 -1.82
C CYS A 128 5.27 -10.94 -1.35
N ALA A 129 5.74 -11.19 -0.13
CA ALA A 129 5.85 -12.55 0.41
C ALA A 129 4.50 -13.29 0.50
N LYS A 130 3.38 -12.57 0.68
CA LYS A 130 2.03 -13.13 0.71
C LYS A 130 1.42 -13.39 -0.66
N THR A 131 1.88 -12.69 -1.70
CA THR A 131 1.34 -12.76 -3.06
C THR A 131 2.28 -13.48 -4.02
N ARG A 132 3.12 -14.36 -3.48
CA ARG A 132 3.94 -15.29 -4.28
C ARG A 132 3.04 -16.32 -4.97
N PRO A 133 3.39 -16.76 -6.20
CA PRO A 133 4.56 -16.36 -6.98
C PRO A 133 4.36 -15.08 -7.79
N GLN A 134 3.14 -14.54 -7.87
CA GLN A 134 2.80 -13.40 -8.74
C GLN A 134 3.64 -12.16 -8.46
N SER A 135 4.03 -11.95 -7.21
CA SER A 135 4.89 -10.84 -6.79
C SER A 135 6.32 -10.92 -7.32
N TYR A 136 6.81 -12.06 -7.82
CA TYR A 136 8.20 -12.17 -8.28
C TYR A 136 8.50 -11.20 -9.44
N GLN A 137 7.58 -11.04 -10.38
CA GLN A 137 7.69 -10.05 -11.46
C GLN A 137 7.71 -8.60 -10.94
N VAL A 138 7.10 -8.35 -9.78
CA VAL A 138 7.16 -7.03 -9.12
C VAL A 138 8.55 -6.81 -8.54
N LEU A 139 9.11 -7.81 -7.86
CA LEU A 139 10.45 -7.71 -7.26
C LEU A 139 11.54 -7.49 -8.30
N LEU A 140 11.41 -8.09 -9.48
CA LEU A 140 12.36 -7.91 -10.59
C LEU A 140 12.36 -6.48 -11.17
N GLN A 141 11.40 -5.63 -10.79
CA GLN A 141 11.36 -4.21 -11.18
C GLN A 141 12.02 -3.29 -10.13
N LEU A 142 12.45 -3.83 -8.99
CA LEU A 142 13.15 -3.05 -7.98
C LEU A 142 14.57 -2.71 -8.45
N PRO A 143 15.13 -1.56 -8.02
CA PRO A 143 16.56 -1.31 -8.11
C PRO A 143 17.38 -2.43 -7.43
N PRO A 144 18.59 -2.77 -7.91
CA PRO A 144 19.37 -3.90 -7.41
C PRO A 144 19.63 -3.89 -5.90
N ASP A 145 19.92 -2.71 -5.33
CA ASP A 145 20.12 -2.50 -3.90
C ASP A 145 18.86 -2.78 -3.07
N ARG A 146 17.69 -2.44 -3.61
CA ARG A 146 16.40 -2.70 -2.96
C ARG A 146 15.99 -4.15 -3.07
N LEU A 147 16.25 -4.79 -4.21
CA LEU A 147 16.03 -6.23 -4.38
C LEU A 147 16.89 -7.04 -3.41
N GLU A 148 18.17 -6.69 -3.25
CA GLU A 148 19.06 -7.35 -2.28
C GLU A 148 18.54 -7.17 -0.84
N ALA A 149 18.06 -5.98 -0.48
CA ALA A 149 17.44 -5.75 0.83
C ALA A 149 16.19 -6.64 1.07
N VAL A 150 15.39 -6.91 0.03
CA VAL A 150 14.28 -7.88 0.14
C VAL A 150 14.82 -9.27 0.47
N PHE A 151 15.90 -9.71 -0.18
CA PHE A 151 16.49 -11.02 0.08
C PHE A 151 17.17 -11.13 1.43
N GLN A 152 17.71 -10.03 1.97
CA GLN A 152 18.19 -10.00 3.34
C GLN A 152 17.04 -10.15 4.35
N TRP A 153 15.89 -9.55 4.05
CA TRP A 153 14.70 -9.63 4.90
C TRP A 153 13.99 -11.00 4.80
N GLU A 154 13.86 -11.57 3.59
CA GLU A 154 13.29 -12.91 3.33
C GLU A 154 14.25 -13.74 2.44
N PRO A 155 15.25 -14.43 3.04
CA PRO A 155 16.27 -15.17 2.28
C PRO A 155 15.72 -16.26 1.36
N ALA A 156 14.63 -16.91 1.76
CA ALA A 156 13.98 -17.95 0.95
C ALA A 156 13.51 -17.43 -0.42
N MET A 157 13.17 -16.14 -0.53
CA MET A 157 12.71 -15.56 -1.79
C MET A 157 13.80 -15.49 -2.84
N ARG A 158 15.09 -15.43 -2.47
CA ARG A 158 16.19 -15.38 -3.44
C ARG A 158 16.19 -16.60 -4.35
N GLY A 159 16.12 -17.79 -3.76
CA GLY A 159 16.08 -19.05 -4.51
C GLY A 159 14.79 -19.20 -5.31
N GLN A 160 13.67 -18.74 -4.76
CA GLN A 160 12.36 -18.81 -5.42
C GLN A 160 12.29 -17.91 -6.67
N VAL A 161 12.77 -16.66 -6.56
CA VAL A 161 12.82 -15.71 -7.68
C VAL A 161 13.79 -16.20 -8.75
N ARG A 162 14.94 -16.76 -8.37
CA ARG A 162 15.88 -17.35 -9.33
C ARG A 162 15.22 -18.45 -10.17
N ARG A 163 14.61 -19.44 -9.52
CA ARG A 163 13.89 -20.54 -10.21
C ARG A 163 12.77 -20.03 -11.11
N TYR A 164 12.08 -18.98 -10.66
CA TYR A 164 11.03 -18.35 -11.44
C TYR A 164 11.55 -17.75 -12.76
N VAL A 165 12.72 -17.09 -12.74
CA VAL A 165 13.37 -16.56 -13.94
C VAL A 165 13.89 -17.69 -14.84
N GLU A 166 14.56 -18.70 -14.27
CA GLU A 166 15.07 -19.87 -15.02
C GLU A 166 13.96 -20.57 -15.79
N ASN A 167 12.82 -20.84 -15.14
CA ASN A 167 11.67 -21.48 -15.79
C ASN A 167 11.05 -20.61 -16.89
N PHE A 168 11.10 -19.28 -16.76
CA PHE A 168 10.62 -18.35 -17.79
C PHE A 168 11.53 -18.36 -19.02
N SER A 169 12.84 -18.39 -18.81
CA SER A 169 13.82 -18.47 -19.90
C SER A 169 13.74 -19.80 -20.65
N SER A 170 13.57 -20.93 -19.94
CA SER A 170 13.43 -22.24 -20.58
C SER A 170 12.17 -22.37 -21.45
N ALA A 171 11.05 -21.77 -21.03
CA ALA A 171 9.79 -21.79 -21.77
C ALA A 171 9.81 -20.93 -23.05
N GLN A 172 10.68 -19.92 -23.13
CA GLN A 172 10.86 -19.14 -24.37
C GLN A 172 11.75 -19.87 -25.38
N VAL A 173 12.75 -20.62 -24.92
CA VAL A 173 13.64 -21.39 -25.81
C VAL A 173 12.88 -22.53 -26.51
N SER A 174 11.96 -23.21 -25.82
CA SER A 174 11.18 -24.31 -26.40
C SER A 174 10.13 -23.91 -27.46
N ASN A 175 9.83 -22.62 -27.61
CA ASN A 175 8.87 -22.10 -28.60
C ASN A 175 9.53 -21.52 -29.85
N THR A 176 10.85 -21.69 -30.02
CA THR A 176 11.60 -21.16 -31.17
C THR A 176 12.05 -22.26 -32.13
N ASP A 177 11.67 -23.52 -31.88
CA ASP A 177 12.08 -24.72 -32.64
C ASP A 177 10.89 -25.45 -33.31
N GLU A 178 9.80 -24.75 -33.67
CA GLU A 178 8.74 -25.26 -34.58
C GLU A 178 8.59 -24.40 -35.83
#